data_AF-A0A7C4F4C4-F1
#
_entry.id   AF-A0A7C4F4C4-F1
#
_cell.length_a   1.000
_cell.length_b   1.000
_cell.length_c   1.000
_cell.angle_alpha   90.00
_cell.angle_beta   90.00
_cell.angle_gamma   90.00
#
_symmetry.space_group_name_H-M   'P 1'
#
loop_
_entity.id
_entity.type
_entity.pdbx_description
1 polymer ?
#
loop_
_entity_poly.entity_id
_entity_poly.type
_entity_poly.pdbx_seq_one_letter_code
_entity_poly.pdbx_strand_id
1 'polypeptide(L)'
;SVHFINIINQTNAINPVLIIHSGDYVDGLGCMDEDYMYGTGYTSPVNDYEYGELLETLGYLKNYMATTVGNHDVSRGHNPGMGEALYKEWLSKLYYSFDYGNVHFIIVDTYEDQDAWWFVGDKGMYGGYIYGTQKDWLYNDIYANTKPITCVSMHHSLALPPNPNPDWTVNETFLNRSNAMEIYNLLKGNVSQIFCGHIHDYIYYNLTATSGDVISTQSSPGLPCIMAGNAGGDLDKQYFPYYGFVMVHVNQSGIMGHTFIREDQYALSVTYSRNDGTQSEVHANITNTGCAIPQVRLKFVLSNDYGQYMAYSATKNQRVPVALHRYDNYTIGYVSVDAPLNSADEIVVCPERGIQLDADKNIVVLPNSTVLIPHVITNTGLCGERVLINVSTDNITWSAVAVDSNDTPISEIYIPALSSKEIFIKLTVPDAGDGDRCNILLNVSINGLPWVYAALSDTATCMIIFHEYSGLAVVIPIASAIVCVLVHRYRRHR
;
A
#
# COMPACT_ATOMS: atom_id res chain seq x y z
N SER A 1 -1.32 24.60 -16.09
CA SER A 1 -2.60 24.13 -15.51
C SER A 1 -3.04 22.72 -15.98
N VAL A 2 -3.16 22.42 -17.28
CA VAL A 2 -3.70 21.11 -17.76
C VAL A 2 -2.89 19.90 -17.28
N HIS A 3 -1.56 19.93 -17.46
CA HIS A 3 -0.69 18.82 -17.06
C HIS A 3 -0.74 18.53 -15.56
N PHE A 4 -0.77 19.58 -14.74
CA PHE A 4 -0.87 19.44 -13.29
C PHE A 4 -2.22 18.83 -12.87
N ILE A 5 -3.33 19.25 -13.48
CA ILE A 5 -4.66 18.64 -13.24
C ILE A 5 -4.66 17.16 -13.62
N ASN A 6 -4.01 16.79 -14.72
CA ASN A 6 -3.86 15.39 -15.10
C ASN A 6 -3.07 14.63 -14.04
N ILE A 7 -1.93 15.14 -13.57
CA ILE A 7 -1.13 14.54 -12.49
C ILE A 7 -1.96 14.39 -11.19
N ILE A 8 -2.78 15.37 -10.84
CA ILE A 8 -3.72 15.30 -9.71
C ILE A 8 -4.70 14.13 -9.90
N ASN A 9 -5.31 14.00 -11.08
CA ASN A 9 -6.24 12.91 -11.38
C ASN A 9 -5.56 11.53 -11.31
N GLN A 10 -4.34 11.43 -11.82
CA GLN A 10 -3.52 10.21 -11.76
C GLN A 10 -3.17 9.84 -10.32
N THR A 11 -2.73 10.83 -9.54
CA THR A 11 -2.41 10.65 -8.12
C THR A 11 -3.64 10.26 -7.31
N ASN A 12 -4.80 10.86 -7.58
CA ASN A 12 -6.07 10.52 -6.94
C ASN A 12 -6.50 9.07 -7.21
N ALA A 13 -6.22 8.54 -8.41
CA ALA A 13 -6.54 7.18 -8.77
C ALA A 13 -5.56 6.16 -8.15
N ILE A 14 -4.27 6.51 -8.03
CA ILE A 14 -3.27 5.73 -7.27
C ILE A 14 -3.57 5.78 -5.77
N ASN A 15 -4.06 6.93 -5.29
CA ASN A 15 -4.45 7.23 -3.91
C ASN A 15 -3.31 6.99 -2.89
N PRO A 16 -2.15 7.67 -3.02
CA PRO A 16 -1.04 7.49 -2.09
C PRO A 16 -1.40 7.90 -0.65
N VAL A 17 -0.65 7.41 0.33
CA VAL A 17 -0.87 7.76 1.75
C VAL A 17 -0.66 9.24 2.04
N LEU A 18 0.27 9.85 1.33
CA LEU A 18 0.76 11.22 1.47
C LEU A 18 1.31 11.65 0.11
N ILE A 19 1.21 12.94 -0.18
CA ILE A 19 1.90 13.60 -1.30
C ILE A 19 2.94 14.56 -0.71
N ILE A 20 4.12 14.64 -1.32
CA ILE A 20 5.11 15.67 -1.03
C ILE A 20 5.32 16.44 -2.32
N HIS A 21 5.23 17.76 -2.25
CA HIS A 21 5.56 18.65 -3.36
C HIS A 21 6.76 19.49 -2.95
N SER A 22 7.79 19.53 -3.80
CA SER A 22 9.11 20.05 -3.43
C SER A 22 9.27 21.54 -3.73
N GLY A 23 8.21 22.36 -3.67
CA GLY A 23 8.25 23.81 -3.96
C GLY A 23 7.90 24.20 -5.40
N ASP A 24 7.82 25.51 -5.63
CA ASP A 24 7.42 26.19 -6.88
C ASP A 24 6.01 25.78 -7.34
N TYR A 25 5.04 26.01 -6.48
CA TYR A 25 3.62 25.82 -6.78
C TYR A 25 3.06 26.91 -7.69
N VAL A 26 3.58 28.12 -7.52
CA VAL A 26 3.23 29.32 -8.28
C VAL A 26 4.45 29.76 -9.07
N ASP A 27 4.21 30.50 -10.16
CA ASP A 27 5.30 30.99 -11.00
C ASP A 27 6.03 32.16 -10.34
N GLY A 28 5.38 32.88 -9.41
CA GLY A 28 6.03 34.00 -8.73
C GLY A 28 6.43 35.11 -9.70
N LEU A 29 5.76 35.15 -10.86
CA LEU A 29 5.87 36.16 -11.92
C LEU A 29 4.55 36.93 -12.09
N GLY A 30 3.59 36.72 -11.18
CA GLY A 30 2.24 37.29 -11.26
C GLY A 30 2.25 38.77 -11.62
N CYS A 31 1.80 39.05 -12.86
CA CYS A 31 1.68 40.33 -13.57
C CYS A 31 2.97 41.00 -14.13
N MET A 32 3.72 40.30 -14.98
CA MET A 32 4.64 40.94 -15.93
C MET A 32 3.86 41.51 -17.13
N ASP A 33 3.66 42.83 -17.19
CA ASP A 33 3.55 43.53 -18.48
C ASP A 33 4.90 43.34 -19.20
N GLU A 34 4.88 42.84 -20.44
CA GLU A 34 6.08 42.55 -21.26
C GLU A 34 7.06 43.74 -21.36
N ASP A 35 6.60 44.97 -21.10
CA ASP A 35 7.40 46.20 -21.10
C ASP A 35 8.40 46.32 -19.94
N TYR A 36 8.27 45.53 -18.86
CA TYR A 36 9.15 45.63 -17.68
C TYR A 36 10.38 44.69 -17.73
N MET A 37 10.42 43.75 -18.68
CA MET A 37 11.50 42.76 -18.83
C MET A 37 12.87 43.36 -19.22
N TYR A 38 12.92 44.61 -19.70
CA TYR A 38 14.14 45.20 -20.26
C TYR A 38 14.73 46.39 -19.48
N GLY A 39 14.18 46.73 -18.30
CA GLY A 39 14.50 48.02 -17.66
C GLY A 39 15.18 47.99 -16.29
N THR A 40 14.78 47.11 -15.37
CA THR A 40 15.14 47.28 -13.94
C THR A 40 15.48 46.01 -13.17
N GLY A 41 15.39 44.82 -13.76
CA GLY A 41 15.94 43.59 -13.17
C GLY A 41 15.19 43.02 -11.95
N TYR A 42 13.90 43.34 -11.77
CA TYR A 42 13.08 42.81 -10.67
C TYR A 42 12.04 41.81 -11.18
N THR A 43 11.95 40.65 -10.52
CA THR A 43 10.81 39.72 -10.64
C THR A 43 9.56 40.34 -10.02
N SER A 44 8.39 40.06 -10.58
CA SER A 44 7.11 40.47 -9.99
C SER A 44 6.92 39.70 -8.66
N PRO A 45 6.41 40.31 -7.59
CA PRO A 45 6.12 39.58 -6.37
C PRO A 45 5.00 38.55 -6.61
N VAL A 46 5.11 37.42 -5.94
CA VAL A 46 3.98 36.52 -5.73
C VAL A 46 2.82 37.28 -5.11
N ASN A 47 1.59 36.91 -5.47
CA ASN A 47 0.39 37.59 -5.01
C ASN A 47 -0.76 36.63 -4.70
N ASP A 48 -1.82 37.17 -4.09
CA ASP A 48 -3.00 36.40 -3.68
C ASP A 48 -3.72 35.69 -4.85
N TYR A 49 -3.63 36.24 -6.07
CA TYR A 49 -4.29 35.65 -7.24
C TYR A 49 -3.66 34.30 -7.62
N GLU A 50 -2.33 34.23 -7.69
CA GLU A 50 -1.62 32.98 -7.99
C GLU A 50 -1.91 31.90 -6.93
N TYR A 51 -1.92 32.26 -5.65
CA TYR A 51 -2.29 31.35 -4.57
C TYR A 51 -3.76 30.93 -4.60
N GLY A 52 -4.67 31.82 -5.00
CA GLY A 52 -6.07 31.51 -5.22
C GLY A 52 -6.25 30.44 -6.31
N GLU A 53 -5.65 30.63 -7.48
CA GLU A 53 -5.69 29.65 -8.58
C GLU A 53 -5.04 28.30 -8.19
N LEU A 54 -3.94 28.37 -7.45
CA LEU A 54 -3.30 27.18 -6.90
C LEU A 54 -4.28 26.42 -5.99
N LEU A 55 -4.90 27.07 -5.01
CA LEU A 55 -5.83 26.41 -4.09
C LEU A 55 -7.08 25.85 -4.78
N GLU A 56 -7.61 26.53 -5.79
CA GLU A 56 -8.69 25.99 -6.62
C GLU A 56 -8.26 24.68 -7.30
N THR A 57 -7.02 24.63 -7.80
CA THR A 57 -6.45 23.45 -8.43
C THR A 57 -6.14 22.33 -7.41
N LEU A 58 -5.54 22.68 -6.28
CA LEU A 58 -5.27 21.73 -5.19
C LEU A 58 -6.55 21.21 -4.54
N GLY A 59 -7.67 21.92 -4.65
CA GLY A 59 -8.99 21.49 -4.20
C GLY A 59 -9.48 20.17 -4.86
N TYR A 60 -8.88 19.76 -5.98
CA TYR A 60 -9.14 18.47 -6.61
C TYR A 60 -8.35 17.31 -5.98
N LEU A 61 -7.30 17.57 -5.19
CA LEU A 61 -6.54 16.53 -4.50
C LEU A 61 -7.37 15.88 -3.38
N LYS A 62 -7.37 14.55 -3.35
CA LYS A 62 -8.10 13.76 -2.34
C LYS A 62 -7.21 13.33 -1.16
N ASN A 63 -5.92 13.61 -1.24
CA ASN A 63 -4.90 13.15 -0.31
C ASN A 63 -4.19 14.36 0.30
N TYR A 64 -3.71 14.19 1.54
CA TYR A 64 -2.92 15.21 2.20
C TYR A 64 -1.61 15.43 1.44
N MET A 65 -1.28 16.71 1.23
CA MET A 65 -0.03 17.14 0.60
C MET A 65 0.80 17.91 1.62
N ALA A 66 2.00 17.42 1.89
CA ALA A 66 3.04 18.17 2.57
C ALA A 66 3.72 19.10 1.56
N THR A 67 3.77 20.38 1.89
CA THR A 67 4.30 21.43 1.03
C THR A 67 5.67 21.87 1.50
N THR A 68 6.66 21.76 0.62
CA THR A 68 7.97 22.42 0.73
C THR A 68 7.93 23.73 -0.03
N VAL A 69 8.58 24.78 0.45
CA VAL A 69 8.62 26.09 -0.21
C VAL A 69 9.79 26.16 -1.20
N GLY A 70 9.55 26.71 -2.38
CA GLY A 70 10.53 27.02 -3.42
C GLY A 70 10.75 28.51 -3.63
N ASN A 71 11.68 28.87 -4.50
CA ASN A 71 12.03 30.28 -4.74
C ASN A 71 10.90 31.07 -5.41
N HIS A 72 10.10 30.43 -6.26
CA HIS A 72 8.99 31.10 -6.92
C HIS A 72 7.83 31.36 -5.95
N ASP A 73 7.66 30.48 -4.95
CA ASP A 73 6.58 30.57 -3.96
C ASP A 73 6.65 31.82 -3.09
N VAL A 74 7.86 32.29 -2.82
CA VAL A 74 8.11 33.42 -1.91
C VAL A 74 8.83 34.57 -2.61
N SER A 75 8.76 34.62 -3.94
CA SER A 75 9.24 35.76 -4.73
C SER A 75 8.57 37.05 -4.24
N ARG A 76 9.37 37.99 -3.74
CA ARG A 76 8.88 39.14 -2.95
C ARG A 76 8.89 40.49 -3.65
N GLY A 77 9.40 40.56 -4.87
CA GLY A 77 9.72 41.83 -5.53
C GLY A 77 10.55 42.74 -4.61
N HIS A 78 10.01 43.91 -4.23
CA HIS A 78 10.70 44.91 -3.39
C HIS A 78 10.43 44.78 -1.88
N ASN A 79 9.60 43.86 -1.40
CA ASN A 79 9.11 43.84 -0.02
C ASN A 79 9.58 42.60 0.77
N PRO A 80 10.71 42.65 1.50
CA PRO A 80 11.25 41.52 2.25
C PRO A 80 10.20 40.83 3.13
N GLY A 81 10.09 39.50 3.02
CA GLY A 81 9.19 38.71 3.85
C GLY A 81 7.73 38.67 3.40
N MET A 82 7.35 39.40 2.32
CA MET A 82 5.98 39.40 1.80
C MET A 82 5.59 38.03 1.24
N GLY A 83 6.47 37.42 0.43
CA GLY A 83 6.20 36.13 -0.18
C GLY A 83 6.01 35.04 0.87
N GLU A 84 6.88 34.99 1.88
CA GLU A 84 6.77 34.08 3.01
C GLU A 84 5.49 34.30 3.82
N ALA A 85 5.09 35.56 4.00
CA ALA A 85 3.83 35.86 4.68
C ALA A 85 2.64 35.29 3.93
N LEU A 86 2.59 35.47 2.61
CA LEU A 86 1.56 34.90 1.74
C LEU A 86 1.59 33.37 1.75
N TYR A 87 2.76 32.74 1.61
CA TYR A 87 2.89 31.29 1.69
C TYR A 87 2.32 30.74 3.01
N LYS A 88 2.60 31.41 4.13
CA LYS A 88 2.08 31.03 5.45
C LYS A 88 0.58 31.25 5.61
N GLU A 89 0.03 32.26 4.96
CA GLU A 89 -1.39 32.55 4.97
C GLU A 89 -2.18 31.52 4.16
N TRP A 90 -1.69 31.21 2.95
CA TRP A 90 -2.42 30.40 1.97
C TRP A 90 -2.12 28.90 2.04
N LEU A 91 -0.90 28.49 2.39
CA LEU A 91 -0.46 27.09 2.33
C LEU A 91 -0.08 26.52 3.70
N SER A 92 1.11 26.85 4.21
CA SER A 92 1.68 26.14 5.36
C SER A 92 2.85 26.91 6.01
N LYS A 93 3.42 26.33 7.07
CA LYS A 93 4.69 26.78 7.64
C LYS A 93 5.81 26.59 6.61
N LEU A 94 6.79 27.50 6.62
CA LEU A 94 7.99 27.43 5.77
C LEU A 94 8.82 26.17 6.04
N TYR A 95 8.91 25.78 7.31
CA TYR A 95 9.59 24.57 7.76
C TYR A 95 8.87 23.94 8.94
N TYR A 96 8.86 22.60 8.96
CA TYR A 96 8.17 21.79 9.96
C TYR A 96 8.57 20.32 9.80
N SER A 97 8.26 19.51 10.81
CA SER A 97 8.42 18.06 10.75
C SER A 97 7.14 17.37 11.20
N PHE A 98 6.94 16.13 10.75
CA PHE A 98 5.83 15.29 11.17
C PHE A 98 6.16 13.81 11.02
N ASP A 99 5.51 12.99 11.84
CA ASP A 99 5.64 11.55 11.77
C ASP A 99 4.46 10.93 11.01
N TYR A 100 4.77 9.96 10.13
CA TYR A 100 3.76 9.09 9.55
C TYR A 100 4.25 7.64 9.57
N GLY A 101 3.62 6.82 10.41
CA GLY A 101 4.05 5.45 10.66
C GLY A 101 5.48 5.39 11.21
N ASN A 102 6.37 4.76 10.43
CA ASN A 102 7.79 4.57 10.76
C ASN A 102 8.71 5.62 10.11
N VAL A 103 8.15 6.64 9.48
CA VAL A 103 8.92 7.69 8.80
C VAL A 103 8.74 9.02 9.53
N HIS A 104 9.85 9.68 9.77
CA HIS A 104 9.91 11.09 10.16
C HIS A 104 10.17 11.92 8.91
N PHE A 105 9.25 12.84 8.60
CA PHE A 105 9.38 13.76 7.49
C PHE A 105 9.78 15.13 8.01
N ILE A 106 10.80 15.71 7.39
CA ILE A 106 11.30 17.05 7.66
C ILE A 106 11.14 17.87 6.40
N ILE A 107 10.47 19.00 6.52
CA ILE A 107 10.27 19.97 5.45
C ILE A 107 11.09 21.21 5.80
N VAL A 108 11.99 21.61 4.91
CA VAL A 108 12.87 22.76 5.12
C VAL A 108 12.69 23.79 4.01
N ASP A 109 12.75 25.05 4.40
CA ASP A 109 12.87 26.17 3.49
C ASP A 109 14.34 26.33 3.11
N THR A 110 14.64 26.18 1.83
CA THR A 110 15.99 26.43 1.32
C THR A 110 16.11 27.76 0.62
N TYR A 111 15.01 28.48 0.48
CA TYR A 111 15.02 29.83 -0.03
C TYR A 111 15.03 30.80 1.13
N GLU A 112 15.69 31.93 0.96
CA GLU A 112 15.75 32.84 2.08
C GLU A 112 15.91 34.28 1.64
N ASP A 113 14.91 35.07 2.02
CA ASP A 113 14.74 36.42 1.51
C ASP A 113 15.47 37.48 2.38
N GLN A 114 16.80 37.60 2.23
CA GLN A 114 17.57 38.64 2.95
C GLN A 114 17.67 39.97 2.19
N ASP A 115 17.88 41.10 2.85
CA ASP A 115 18.15 42.36 2.13
C ASP A 115 19.39 42.27 1.23
N ALA A 116 19.27 42.71 -0.03
CA ALA A 116 20.29 42.61 -1.09
C ALA A 116 20.70 41.18 -1.53
N TRP A 117 19.95 40.16 -1.11
CA TRP A 117 20.23 38.76 -1.46
C TRP A 117 19.92 38.41 -2.91
N TRP A 118 19.38 39.34 -3.71
CA TRP A 118 19.03 39.12 -5.10
C TRP A 118 20.23 39.21 -6.04
N PHE A 119 21.36 39.82 -5.63
CA PHE A 119 22.54 39.95 -6.49
C PHE A 119 23.88 39.67 -5.79
N VAL A 120 24.65 38.70 -6.32
CA VAL A 120 26.12 38.70 -6.21
C VAL A 120 26.67 39.30 -7.50
N GLY A 121 27.00 40.59 -7.49
CA GLY A 121 27.41 41.31 -8.71
C GLY A 121 26.20 41.61 -9.60
N ASP A 122 26.20 41.15 -10.85
CA ASP A 122 25.13 41.40 -11.84
C ASP A 122 24.17 40.21 -12.03
N LYS A 123 24.23 39.18 -11.16
CA LYS A 123 23.49 37.92 -11.34
C LYS A 123 22.45 37.68 -10.25
N GLY A 124 21.20 37.49 -10.67
CA GLY A 124 20.05 37.10 -9.85
C GLY A 124 20.33 35.83 -9.02
N MET A 125 20.15 35.87 -7.72
CA MET A 125 20.38 34.74 -6.80
C MET A 125 19.09 33.94 -6.60
N TYR A 126 19.16 32.64 -6.89
CA TYR A 126 18.10 31.66 -6.67
C TYR A 126 18.65 30.39 -6.03
N GLY A 127 19.81 30.49 -5.35
CA GLY A 127 20.49 29.34 -4.79
C GLY A 127 20.06 29.04 -3.36
N GLY A 128 20.10 27.76 -2.98
CA GLY A 128 19.70 27.30 -1.66
C GLY A 128 20.59 27.78 -0.51
N TYR A 129 19.99 28.03 0.65
CA TYR A 129 20.69 28.36 1.90
C TYR A 129 19.83 28.00 3.13
N ILE A 130 20.44 27.41 4.17
CA ILE A 130 19.76 27.12 5.45
C ILE A 130 20.60 27.66 6.61
N TYR A 131 20.04 28.55 7.42
CA TYR A 131 20.78 29.22 8.49
C TYR A 131 19.84 29.68 9.63
N GLY A 132 20.39 30.39 10.61
CA GLY A 132 19.63 30.99 11.70
C GLY A 132 18.79 30.00 12.50
N THR A 133 17.61 30.45 12.95
CA THR A 133 16.69 29.67 13.79
C THR A 133 16.25 28.37 13.12
N GLN A 134 16.05 28.36 11.79
CA GLN A 134 15.68 27.15 11.07
C GLN A 134 16.81 26.12 11.13
N LYS A 135 18.06 26.53 10.95
CA LYS A 135 19.21 25.63 11.04
C LYS A 135 19.30 25.00 12.44
N ASP A 136 19.20 25.82 13.49
CA ASP A 136 19.23 25.33 14.87
C ASP A 136 18.05 24.39 15.18
N TRP A 137 16.86 24.71 14.66
CA TRP A 137 15.70 23.82 14.73
C TRP A 137 15.95 22.49 14.03
N LEU A 138 16.47 22.50 12.80
CA LEU A 138 16.77 21.30 12.02
C LEU A 138 17.78 20.39 12.73
N TYR A 139 18.83 20.98 13.33
CA TYR A 139 19.76 20.22 14.18
C TYR A 139 19.02 19.51 15.31
N ASN A 140 18.19 20.24 16.06
CA ASN A 140 17.48 19.67 17.21
C ASN A 140 16.46 18.60 16.79
N ASP A 141 15.73 18.82 15.70
CA ASP A 141 14.72 17.90 15.18
C ASP A 141 15.36 16.57 14.74
N ILE A 142 16.48 16.63 14.00
CA ILE A 142 17.24 15.45 13.59
C ILE A 142 17.75 14.65 14.79
N TYR A 143 18.30 15.31 15.82
CA TYR A 143 18.84 14.62 16.99
C TYR A 143 17.76 14.11 17.95
N ALA A 144 16.57 14.72 17.94
CA ALA A 144 15.43 14.27 18.75
C ALA A 144 14.66 13.12 18.09
N ASN A 145 14.78 12.94 16.77
CA ASN A 145 14.04 11.93 16.03
C ASN A 145 14.44 10.50 16.44
N THR A 146 13.43 9.67 16.72
CA THR A 146 13.59 8.25 17.06
C THR A 146 13.04 7.30 16.00
N LYS A 147 12.53 7.81 14.87
CA LYS A 147 12.01 6.99 13.78
C LYS A 147 13.13 6.30 13.02
N PRO A 148 12.93 5.07 12.54
CA PRO A 148 13.95 4.33 11.81
C PRO A 148 14.25 4.90 10.42
N ILE A 149 13.33 5.71 9.86
CA ILE A 149 13.46 6.31 8.53
C ILE A 149 13.24 7.80 8.68
N THR A 150 14.15 8.58 8.12
CA THR A 150 14.05 10.04 8.08
C THR A 150 14.11 10.49 6.63
N CYS A 151 13.14 11.30 6.21
CA CYS A 151 13.11 11.89 4.90
C CYS A 151 13.14 13.41 5.03
N VAL A 152 13.93 14.07 4.18
CA VAL A 152 13.95 15.53 4.10
C VAL A 152 13.41 15.97 2.75
N SER A 153 12.47 16.90 2.71
CA SER A 153 12.10 17.61 1.50
C SER A 153 12.62 19.03 1.56
N MET A 154 13.27 19.45 0.47
CA MET A 154 13.88 20.76 0.30
C MET A 154 13.81 21.16 -1.16
N HIS A 155 13.55 22.42 -1.49
CA HIS A 155 13.44 22.81 -2.90
C HIS A 155 14.78 22.69 -3.66
N HIS A 156 15.83 23.33 -3.16
CA HIS A 156 17.15 23.31 -3.79
C HIS A 156 17.96 22.08 -3.38
N SER A 157 18.68 21.49 -4.34
CA SER A 157 19.66 20.45 -4.03
C SER A 157 20.95 21.02 -3.44
N LEU A 158 21.58 20.26 -2.53
CA LEU A 158 22.91 20.57 -1.97
C LEU A 158 24.05 20.52 -3.02
N ALA A 159 23.84 19.87 -4.16
CA ALA A 159 24.81 19.79 -5.25
C ALA A 159 24.12 19.61 -6.60
N LEU A 160 24.80 19.99 -7.68
CA LEU A 160 24.28 19.75 -9.03
C LEU A 160 24.18 18.25 -9.25
N PRO A 161 23.14 17.75 -9.93
CA PRO A 161 23.05 16.33 -10.28
C PRO A 161 24.19 15.89 -11.22
N PRO A 162 24.44 14.58 -11.38
CA PRO A 162 25.55 14.10 -12.18
C PRO A 162 25.34 14.41 -13.67
N ASN A 163 26.37 14.90 -14.34
CA ASN A 163 26.30 15.35 -15.75
C ASN A 163 25.21 16.41 -15.97
N PRO A 164 25.32 17.57 -15.33
CA PRO A 164 24.32 18.62 -15.45
C PRO A 164 24.18 19.07 -16.92
N ASN A 165 23.01 19.59 -17.30
CA ASN A 165 22.88 20.34 -18.55
C ASN A 165 23.99 21.43 -18.56
N PRO A 166 24.79 21.58 -19.63
CA PRO A 166 25.82 22.61 -19.71
C PRO A 166 25.29 24.04 -19.49
N ASP A 167 23.99 24.27 -19.71
CA ASP A 167 23.33 25.55 -19.47
C ASP A 167 22.95 25.76 -17.99
N TRP A 168 23.02 24.73 -17.13
CA TRP A 168 22.84 24.88 -15.70
C TRP A 168 24.04 25.63 -15.11
N THR A 169 23.77 26.78 -14.49
CA THR A 169 24.81 27.71 -14.03
C THR A 169 24.93 27.77 -12.50
N VAL A 170 25.71 28.74 -12.01
CA VAL A 170 25.76 29.11 -10.59
C VAL A 170 24.37 29.63 -10.21
N ASN A 171 23.79 29.14 -9.10
CA ASN A 171 22.45 29.41 -8.56
C ASN A 171 21.41 28.30 -8.75
N GLU A 172 21.73 27.20 -9.41
CA GLU A 172 20.80 26.06 -9.56
C GLU A 172 20.76 25.11 -8.34
N THR A 173 21.55 25.42 -7.31
CA THR A 173 21.77 24.61 -6.11
C THR A 173 22.13 25.51 -4.94
N PHE A 174 22.65 24.96 -3.84
CA PHE A 174 23.15 25.78 -2.74
C PHE A 174 24.29 26.71 -3.19
N LEU A 175 24.08 28.02 -3.04
CA LEU A 175 25.05 29.03 -3.46
C LEU A 175 26.31 28.99 -2.60
N ASN A 176 26.14 28.83 -1.29
CA ASN A 176 27.24 28.79 -0.34
C ASN A 176 27.68 27.34 -0.09
N ARG A 177 28.82 26.96 -0.68
CA ARG A 177 29.40 25.61 -0.54
C ARG A 177 29.69 25.22 0.91
N SER A 178 30.06 26.17 1.76
CA SER A 178 30.31 25.86 3.18
C SER A 178 28.99 25.54 3.90
N ASN A 179 27.91 26.23 3.55
CA ASN A 179 26.58 25.91 4.07
C ASN A 179 26.05 24.59 3.51
N ALA A 180 26.19 24.34 2.20
CA ALA A 180 25.85 23.05 1.61
C ALA A 180 26.57 21.89 2.31
N MET A 181 27.86 22.06 2.60
CA MET A 181 28.68 21.10 3.33
C MET A 181 28.23 20.93 4.80
N GLU A 182 27.92 22.03 5.49
CA GLU A 182 27.39 22.00 6.86
C GLU A 182 26.09 21.19 6.93
N ILE A 183 25.13 21.49 6.04
CA ILE A 183 23.86 20.78 5.95
C ILE A 183 24.08 19.32 5.54
N TYR A 184 24.91 19.05 4.52
CA TYR A 184 25.25 17.68 4.14
C TYR A 184 25.79 16.86 5.32
N ASN A 185 26.71 17.43 6.11
CA ASN A 185 27.28 16.74 7.26
C ASN A 185 26.26 16.48 8.38
N LEU A 186 25.26 17.35 8.54
CA LEU A 186 24.14 17.12 9.44
C LEU A 186 23.25 15.98 8.93
N LEU A 187 22.91 15.96 7.64
CA LEU A 187 21.97 14.97 7.09
C LEU A 187 22.61 13.59 6.89
N LYS A 188 23.90 13.54 6.54
CA LYS A 188 24.61 12.29 6.24
C LYS A 188 24.63 11.37 7.47
N GLY A 189 24.04 10.19 7.31
CA GLY A 189 23.97 9.17 8.37
C GLY A 189 22.74 9.30 9.29
N ASN A 190 22.02 10.42 9.23
CA ASN A 190 20.78 10.64 9.97
C ASN A 190 19.53 10.60 9.06
N VAL A 191 19.72 10.87 7.78
CA VAL A 191 18.67 10.93 6.75
C VAL A 191 18.77 9.75 5.80
N SER A 192 17.62 9.15 5.49
CA SER A 192 17.49 8.02 4.58
C SER A 192 17.29 8.47 3.12
N GLN A 193 16.61 9.60 2.90
CA GLN A 193 16.32 10.13 1.56
C GLN A 193 16.08 11.64 1.59
N ILE A 194 16.60 12.33 0.57
CA ILE A 194 16.25 13.72 0.25
C ILE A 194 15.32 13.75 -0.96
N PHE A 195 14.30 14.60 -0.92
CA PHE A 195 13.44 14.96 -2.04
C PHE A 195 13.67 16.42 -2.40
N CYS A 196 13.94 16.73 -3.66
CA CYS A 196 14.12 18.09 -4.13
C CYS A 196 13.48 18.41 -5.47
N GLY A 197 13.35 19.71 -5.77
CA GLY A 197 12.77 20.27 -7.00
C GLY A 197 13.80 21.10 -7.77
N HIS A 198 13.44 22.35 -8.09
CA HIS A 198 14.25 23.41 -8.72
C HIS A 198 14.65 23.16 -10.18
N ILE A 199 15.25 22.02 -10.50
CA ILE A 199 15.88 21.75 -11.81
C ILE A 199 14.88 21.31 -12.91
N HIS A 200 13.60 21.14 -12.56
CA HIS A 200 12.54 20.73 -13.49
C HIS A 200 12.82 19.41 -14.24
N ASP A 201 13.59 18.52 -13.60
CA ASP A 201 13.97 17.21 -14.14
C ASP A 201 13.72 16.09 -13.10
N TYR A 202 13.68 14.85 -13.58
CA TYR A 202 13.70 13.65 -12.76
C TYR A 202 15.09 13.02 -12.74
N ILE A 203 15.75 13.07 -11.58
CA ILE A 203 17.09 12.51 -11.41
C ILE A 203 17.21 11.84 -10.05
N TYR A 204 17.70 10.62 -10.04
CA TYR A 204 18.12 9.92 -8.83
C TYR A 204 19.65 9.85 -8.74
N TYR A 205 20.21 10.29 -7.62
CA TYR A 205 21.65 10.29 -7.37
C TYR A 205 21.97 10.22 -5.89
N ASN A 206 23.25 10.06 -5.56
CA ASN A 206 23.76 10.07 -4.21
C ASN A 206 24.63 11.29 -3.98
N LEU A 207 24.43 11.98 -2.85
CA LEU A 207 25.30 13.06 -2.40
C LEU A 207 26.49 12.50 -1.62
N THR A 208 27.67 12.97 -1.98
CA THR A 208 28.94 12.69 -1.31
C THR A 208 29.70 13.98 -1.03
N ALA A 209 30.71 13.93 -0.17
CA ALA A 209 31.56 15.08 0.11
C ALA A 209 32.98 14.82 -0.39
N THR A 210 33.58 15.87 -0.96
CA THR A 210 35.02 15.97 -1.22
C THR A 210 35.64 17.01 -0.27
N SER A 211 36.94 17.29 -0.40
CA SER A 211 37.62 18.31 0.41
C SER A 211 37.10 19.71 0.08
N GLY A 212 35.97 20.08 0.68
CA GLY A 212 35.39 21.42 0.62
C GLY A 212 34.13 21.57 -0.25
N ASP A 213 33.57 20.49 -0.80
CA ASP A 213 32.36 20.58 -1.62
C ASP A 213 31.47 19.33 -1.55
N VAL A 214 30.16 19.54 -1.69
CA VAL A 214 29.18 18.45 -1.85
C VAL A 214 29.05 18.16 -3.33
N ILE A 215 29.14 16.89 -3.71
CA ILE A 215 29.01 16.47 -5.09
C ILE A 215 27.95 15.39 -5.22
N SER A 216 27.27 15.35 -6.36
CA SER A 216 26.42 14.23 -6.72
C SER A 216 27.23 13.13 -7.43
N THR A 217 26.81 11.89 -7.24
CA THR A 217 27.38 10.73 -7.94
C THR A 217 26.26 9.74 -8.26
N GLN A 218 26.43 8.96 -9.33
CA GLN A 218 25.53 7.82 -9.60
C GLN A 218 25.91 6.58 -8.77
N SER A 219 27.06 6.60 -8.09
CA SER A 219 27.58 5.48 -7.33
C SER A 219 27.13 5.50 -5.86
N SER A 220 26.94 4.32 -5.29
CA SER A 220 26.87 4.10 -3.85
C SER A 220 28.28 3.87 -3.30
N PRO A 221 28.62 4.32 -2.07
CA PRO A 221 27.73 4.90 -1.05
C PRO A 221 27.60 6.42 -1.10
N GLY A 222 26.43 6.93 -0.69
CA GLY A 222 26.18 8.36 -0.42
C GLY A 222 24.78 8.57 0.16
N LEU A 223 24.40 9.83 0.36
CA LEU A 223 23.06 10.20 0.83
C LEU A 223 22.09 10.24 -0.37
N PRO A 224 21.08 9.35 -0.46
CA PRO A 224 20.19 9.29 -1.60
C PRO A 224 19.39 10.58 -1.77
N CYS A 225 19.27 11.04 -3.01
CA CYS A 225 18.50 12.21 -3.41
C CYS A 225 17.64 11.89 -4.63
N ILE A 226 16.36 12.25 -4.56
CA ILE A 226 15.41 12.20 -5.68
C ILE A 226 15.07 13.66 -6.00
N MET A 227 15.43 14.07 -7.20
CA MET A 227 15.02 15.33 -7.78
C MET A 227 13.82 15.07 -8.70
N ALA A 228 12.75 15.85 -8.52
CA ALA A 228 11.55 15.78 -9.34
C ALA A 228 10.88 17.16 -9.41
N GLY A 229 11.02 17.84 -10.55
CA GLY A 229 10.41 19.16 -10.79
C GLY A 229 9.39 19.18 -11.94
N ASN A 230 8.94 18.02 -12.41
CA ASN A 230 8.18 17.87 -13.66
C ASN A 230 6.65 17.91 -13.46
N ALA A 231 6.16 18.43 -12.34
CA ALA A 231 4.74 18.40 -11.97
C ALA A 231 3.92 19.53 -12.64
N GLY A 232 4.20 19.86 -13.90
CA GLY A 232 3.48 20.88 -14.66
C GLY A 232 4.18 22.24 -14.80
N GLY A 233 5.40 22.40 -14.25
CA GLY A 233 6.27 23.55 -14.49
C GLY A 233 6.92 23.52 -15.87
N ASP A 234 7.47 24.65 -16.31
CA ASP A 234 8.11 24.75 -17.62
C ASP A 234 9.31 23.81 -17.73
N LEU A 235 9.19 22.84 -18.63
CA LEU A 235 10.22 21.82 -18.83
C LEU A 235 11.32 22.35 -19.76
N ASP A 236 12.55 21.94 -19.47
CA ASP A 236 13.60 21.94 -20.48
C ASP A 236 13.29 20.85 -21.51
N LYS A 237 12.53 21.23 -22.54
CA LYS A 237 12.04 20.34 -23.60
C LYS A 237 13.18 19.69 -24.41
N GLN A 238 14.40 20.19 -24.32
CA GLN A 238 15.54 19.61 -25.02
C GLN A 238 16.07 18.36 -24.31
N TYR A 239 16.03 18.33 -22.97
CA TYR A 239 16.64 17.26 -22.18
C TYR A 239 15.62 16.36 -21.49
N PHE A 240 14.48 16.90 -21.04
CA PHE A 240 13.43 16.10 -20.39
C PHE A 240 12.01 16.63 -20.70
N PRO A 241 11.43 16.27 -21.85
CA PRO A 241 10.15 16.84 -22.32
C PRO A 241 8.92 16.19 -21.70
N TYR A 242 9.02 15.62 -20.49
CA TYR A 242 7.94 14.86 -19.87
C TYR A 242 7.52 15.45 -18.54
N TYR A 243 6.20 15.60 -18.39
CA TYR A 243 5.59 15.85 -17.10
C TYR A 243 5.40 14.53 -16.35
N GLY A 244 5.42 14.59 -15.02
CA GLY A 244 5.25 13.40 -14.21
C GLY A 244 5.48 13.64 -12.74
N PHE A 245 5.49 12.54 -12.00
CA PHE A 245 5.73 12.52 -10.56
C PHE A 245 6.46 11.24 -10.17
N VAL A 246 7.07 11.23 -8.98
CA VAL A 246 7.76 10.07 -8.46
C VAL A 246 6.90 9.39 -7.40
N MET A 247 6.60 8.12 -7.61
CA MET A 247 6.08 7.26 -6.56
C MET A 247 7.23 6.75 -5.71
N VAL A 248 7.15 6.96 -4.40
CA VAL A 248 8.09 6.41 -3.42
C VAL A 248 7.36 5.39 -2.57
N HIS A 249 7.87 4.16 -2.54
CA HIS A 249 7.32 3.07 -1.75
C HIS A 249 8.27 2.76 -0.60
N VAL A 250 7.75 2.86 0.62
CA VAL A 250 8.47 2.49 1.85
C VAL A 250 7.94 1.14 2.31
N ASN A 251 8.79 0.11 2.33
CA ASN A 251 8.37 -1.20 2.82
C ASN A 251 8.56 -1.34 4.35
N GLN A 252 8.11 -2.46 4.91
CA GLN A 252 8.18 -2.72 6.36
C GLN A 252 9.62 -2.72 6.92
N SER A 253 10.61 -3.06 6.09
CA SER A 253 12.03 -3.02 6.45
C SER A 253 12.64 -1.62 6.36
N GLY A 254 11.84 -0.63 5.95
CA GLY A 254 12.27 0.74 5.71
C GLY A 254 13.08 0.96 4.45
N ILE A 255 13.10 -0.02 3.55
CA ILE A 255 13.71 0.13 2.23
C ILE A 255 12.78 0.97 1.37
N MET A 256 13.34 2.01 0.75
CA MET A 256 12.65 2.87 -0.19
C MET A 256 12.94 2.43 -1.62
N GLY A 257 11.88 2.08 -2.35
CA GLY A 257 11.87 2.00 -3.80
C GLY A 257 11.23 3.25 -4.38
N HIS A 258 11.58 3.62 -5.61
CA HIS A 258 10.92 4.70 -6.31
C HIS A 258 10.67 4.37 -7.78
N THR A 259 9.69 5.04 -8.38
CA THR A 259 9.34 4.91 -9.79
C THR A 259 8.85 6.25 -10.30
N PHE A 260 9.48 6.75 -11.35
CA PHE A 260 8.98 7.93 -12.05
C PHE A 260 7.82 7.52 -12.97
N ILE A 261 6.69 8.19 -12.81
CA ILE A 261 5.49 8.01 -13.61
C ILE A 261 5.34 9.23 -14.50
N ARG A 262 5.45 8.99 -15.80
CA ARG A 262 5.16 10.01 -16.81
C ARG A 262 3.66 10.18 -16.99
N GLU A 263 3.22 11.43 -17.07
CA GLU A 263 1.83 11.79 -17.28
C GLU A 263 1.26 11.12 -18.54
N ASP A 264 2.05 11.05 -19.63
CA ASP A 264 1.64 10.52 -20.94
C ASP A 264 1.71 8.99 -21.05
N GLN A 265 2.32 8.31 -20.07
CA GLN A 265 2.38 6.84 -19.99
C GLN A 265 1.44 6.28 -18.92
N TYR A 266 0.71 7.14 -18.23
CA TYR A 266 -0.27 6.72 -17.24
C TYR A 266 -1.55 6.23 -17.94
N ALA A 267 -1.99 5.02 -17.61
CA ALA A 267 -3.28 4.49 -18.04
C ALA A 267 -3.85 3.50 -17.01
N LEU A 268 -3.94 3.94 -15.76
CA LEU A 268 -4.61 3.23 -14.68
C LEU A 268 -6.06 3.73 -14.54
N SER A 269 -7.00 2.79 -14.56
CA SER A 269 -8.41 3.01 -14.26
C SER A 269 -8.82 2.20 -13.04
N VAL A 270 -9.54 2.85 -12.13
CA VAL A 270 -10.13 2.22 -10.95
C VAL A 270 -11.61 2.59 -10.92
N THR A 271 -12.47 1.57 -10.94
CA THR A 271 -13.92 1.75 -10.84
C THR A 271 -14.45 0.92 -9.70
N TYR A 272 -15.47 1.44 -9.01
CA TYR A 272 -16.09 0.74 -7.90
C TYR A 272 -17.53 0.35 -8.27
N SER A 273 -18.03 -0.73 -7.69
CA SER A 273 -19.47 -0.89 -7.50
C SER A 273 -20.00 0.22 -6.57
N ARG A 274 -21.27 0.15 -6.12
CA ARG A 274 -21.79 1.14 -5.19
C ARG A 274 -20.93 1.20 -3.91
N ASN A 275 -20.26 2.34 -3.70
CA ASN A 275 -19.20 2.53 -2.69
C ASN A 275 -19.52 3.75 -1.79
N ASP A 276 -20.70 3.72 -1.17
CA ASP A 276 -21.31 4.85 -0.45
C ASP A 276 -21.54 4.56 1.04
N GLY A 277 -21.01 3.46 1.56
CA GLY A 277 -21.23 3.02 2.94
C GLY A 277 -22.54 2.26 3.16
N THR A 278 -23.36 2.04 2.13
CA THR A 278 -24.61 1.27 2.27
C THR A 278 -24.45 -0.22 1.98
N GLN A 279 -23.37 -0.61 1.31
CA GLN A 279 -23.13 -1.98 0.88
C GLN A 279 -22.20 -2.70 1.85
N SER A 280 -22.49 -3.98 2.10
CA SER A 280 -21.59 -4.87 2.83
C SER A 280 -20.60 -5.57 1.91
N GLU A 281 -20.87 -5.63 0.61
CA GLU A 281 -19.95 -6.15 -0.40
C GLU A 281 -19.70 -5.07 -1.45
N VAL A 282 -18.44 -4.71 -1.65
CA VAL A 282 -18.02 -3.68 -2.60
C VAL A 282 -16.91 -4.24 -3.47
N HIS A 283 -17.02 -3.99 -4.77
CA HIS A 283 -16.08 -4.45 -5.79
C HIS A 283 -15.30 -3.25 -6.32
N ALA A 284 -14.02 -3.44 -6.58
CA ALA A 284 -13.18 -2.50 -7.29
C ALA A 284 -12.53 -3.20 -8.49
N ASN A 285 -12.83 -2.73 -9.70
CA ASN A 285 -12.17 -3.19 -10.92
C ASN A 285 -11.01 -2.27 -11.23
N ILE A 286 -9.83 -2.85 -11.39
CA ILE A 286 -8.59 -2.17 -11.72
C ILE A 286 -8.15 -2.63 -13.09
N THR A 287 -7.81 -1.69 -13.96
CA THR A 287 -7.10 -1.97 -15.21
C THR A 287 -5.92 -1.03 -15.34
N ASN A 288 -4.77 -1.58 -15.75
CA ASN A 288 -3.59 -0.79 -16.05
C ASN A 288 -3.00 -1.22 -17.39
N THR A 289 -3.04 -0.32 -18.37
CA THR A 289 -2.41 -0.50 -19.69
C THR A 289 -1.24 0.44 -19.89
N GLY A 290 -0.87 1.21 -18.87
CA GLY A 290 0.20 2.20 -18.90
C GLY A 290 1.47 1.67 -18.24
N CYS A 291 2.27 2.54 -17.63
CA CYS A 291 3.48 2.11 -16.92
C CYS A 291 3.18 1.18 -15.72
N ALA A 292 4.19 0.43 -15.26
CA ALA A 292 4.06 -0.39 -14.08
C ALA A 292 3.90 0.49 -12.83
N ILE A 293 2.84 0.27 -12.06
CA ILE A 293 2.55 1.00 -10.83
C ILE A 293 2.73 0.01 -9.67
N PRO A 294 3.79 0.16 -8.85
CA PRO A 294 4.13 -0.81 -7.82
C PRO A 294 3.02 -1.02 -6.80
N GLN A 295 2.23 0.01 -6.49
CA GLN A 295 1.16 -0.08 -5.50
C GLN A 295 0.06 0.94 -5.78
N VAL A 296 -1.17 0.45 -5.86
CA VAL A 296 -2.40 1.24 -5.92
C VAL A 296 -3.18 0.99 -4.63
N ARG A 297 -3.62 2.05 -3.95
CA ARG A 297 -4.39 1.93 -2.71
C ARG A 297 -5.88 2.15 -3.00
N LEU A 298 -6.66 1.09 -2.90
CA LEU A 298 -8.11 1.17 -3.02
C LEU A 298 -8.74 1.64 -1.71
N LYS A 299 -9.83 2.40 -1.81
CA LYS A 299 -10.64 2.89 -0.68
C LYS A 299 -12.07 2.42 -0.82
N PHE A 300 -12.50 1.57 0.11
CA PHE A 300 -13.85 1.03 0.22
C PHE A 300 -14.59 1.72 1.35
N VAL A 301 -15.84 2.11 1.11
CA VAL A 301 -16.79 2.68 2.06
C VAL A 301 -17.91 1.64 2.23
N LEU A 302 -17.88 0.97 3.37
CA LEU A 302 -18.62 -0.23 3.69
C LEU A 302 -19.68 0.07 4.76
N SER A 303 -20.75 -0.73 4.78
CA SER A 303 -21.73 -0.70 5.86
C SER A 303 -21.09 -0.96 7.24
N ASN A 304 -21.77 -0.53 8.30
CA ASN A 304 -21.42 -0.86 9.68
C ASN A 304 -22.12 -2.13 10.19
N ASP A 305 -22.92 -2.81 9.37
CA ASP A 305 -23.66 -4.00 9.80
C ASP A 305 -22.76 -5.15 10.26
N TYR A 306 -21.47 -5.12 9.91
CA TYR A 306 -20.51 -6.18 10.22
C TYR A 306 -19.31 -5.62 10.99
N GLY A 307 -18.79 -6.41 11.93
CA GLY A 307 -17.63 -6.05 12.75
C GLY A 307 -16.28 -6.31 12.08
N GLN A 308 -16.25 -7.14 11.04
CA GLN A 308 -15.03 -7.54 10.33
C GLN A 308 -15.30 -7.68 8.84
N TYR A 309 -14.27 -7.38 8.05
CA TYR A 309 -14.27 -7.49 6.59
C TYR A 309 -13.00 -8.16 6.12
N MET A 310 -13.08 -8.83 4.98
CA MET A 310 -11.93 -9.38 4.28
C MET A 310 -11.89 -8.87 2.84
N ALA A 311 -10.68 -8.79 2.27
CA ALA A 311 -10.48 -8.47 0.86
C ALA A 311 -9.97 -9.68 0.08
N TYR A 312 -10.35 -9.77 -1.18
CA TYR A 312 -10.00 -10.86 -2.08
C TYR A 312 -9.68 -10.34 -3.47
N SER A 313 -8.62 -10.85 -4.09
CA SER A 313 -8.37 -10.67 -5.52
C SER A 313 -9.02 -11.81 -6.29
N ALA A 314 -10.03 -11.49 -7.08
CA ALA A 314 -10.76 -12.48 -7.88
C ALA A 314 -9.85 -13.08 -8.95
N THR A 315 -8.99 -12.27 -9.58
CA THR A 315 -8.09 -12.73 -10.65
C THR A 315 -6.97 -13.62 -10.11
N LYS A 316 -6.39 -13.28 -8.96
CA LYS A 316 -5.28 -14.06 -8.36
C LYS A 316 -5.79 -15.19 -7.46
N ASN A 317 -7.10 -15.25 -7.23
CA ASN A 317 -7.75 -16.22 -6.36
C ASN A 317 -7.10 -16.29 -4.96
N GLN A 318 -6.86 -15.12 -4.35
CA GLN A 318 -6.14 -15.00 -3.08
C GLN A 318 -6.70 -13.92 -2.17
N ARG A 319 -6.64 -14.14 -0.85
CA ARG A 319 -6.94 -13.12 0.17
C ARG A 319 -5.88 -12.01 0.11
N VAL A 320 -6.33 -10.77 0.22
CA VAL A 320 -5.46 -9.59 0.30
C VAL A 320 -5.68 -8.93 1.68
N PRO A 321 -4.64 -8.40 2.33
CA PRO A 321 -4.81 -7.64 3.57
C PRO A 321 -5.73 -6.43 3.37
N VAL A 322 -6.62 -6.19 4.32
CA VAL A 322 -7.47 -4.99 4.39
C VAL A 322 -7.25 -4.28 5.72
N ALA A 323 -6.97 -2.99 5.67
CA ALA A 323 -6.91 -2.13 6.85
C ALA A 323 -8.26 -1.45 7.06
N LEU A 324 -8.90 -1.69 8.20
CA LEU A 324 -10.24 -1.20 8.50
C LEU A 324 -10.20 -0.04 9.50
N HIS A 325 -11.04 0.96 9.27
CA HIS A 325 -11.30 2.03 10.22
C HIS A 325 -12.82 2.27 10.30
N ARG A 326 -13.38 2.17 11.50
CA ARG A 326 -14.83 2.24 11.73
C ARG A 326 -15.23 3.63 12.21
N TYR A 327 -16.19 4.24 11.51
CA TYR A 327 -16.89 5.46 11.92
C TYR A 327 -18.26 5.09 12.51
N ASP A 328 -19.05 6.07 12.95
CA ASP A 328 -20.37 5.83 13.54
C ASP A 328 -21.36 5.17 12.57
N ASN A 329 -21.34 5.57 11.30
CA ASN A 329 -22.32 5.16 10.29
C ASN A 329 -21.75 4.35 9.11
N TYR A 330 -20.43 4.23 8.98
CA TYR A 330 -19.78 3.39 7.95
C TYR A 330 -18.40 2.92 8.39
N THR A 331 -17.86 1.94 7.67
CA THR A 331 -16.48 1.44 7.82
C THR A 331 -15.68 1.79 6.57
N ILE A 332 -14.46 2.28 6.71
CA ILE A 332 -13.51 2.43 5.60
C ILE A 332 -12.57 1.23 5.58
N GLY A 333 -12.44 0.59 4.42
CA GLY A 333 -11.41 -0.41 4.14
C GLY A 333 -10.39 0.11 3.14
N TYR A 334 -9.10 -0.07 3.45
CA TYR A 334 -8.01 0.17 2.51
C TYR A 334 -7.37 -1.14 2.09
N VAL A 335 -7.20 -1.33 0.78
CA VAL A 335 -6.52 -2.49 0.20
C VAL A 335 -5.43 -1.98 -0.73
N SER A 336 -4.19 -2.43 -0.53
CA SER A 336 -3.07 -2.13 -1.42
C SER A 336 -2.84 -3.28 -2.38
N VAL A 337 -2.71 -2.98 -3.67
CA VAL A 337 -2.50 -3.98 -4.71
C VAL A 337 -1.51 -3.49 -5.76
N ASP A 338 -0.71 -4.41 -6.28
CA ASP A 338 0.19 -4.11 -7.40
C ASP A 338 -0.62 -4.02 -8.70
N ALA A 339 -0.28 -3.05 -9.55
CA ALA A 339 -0.85 -2.89 -10.89
C ALA A 339 0.27 -2.88 -11.95
N PRO A 340 0.81 -4.05 -12.34
CA PRO A 340 1.79 -4.14 -13.42
C PRO A 340 1.26 -3.58 -14.75
N LEU A 341 2.17 -3.28 -15.69
CA LEU A 341 1.79 -2.97 -17.08
C LEU A 341 0.96 -4.12 -17.67
N ASN A 342 -0.12 -3.78 -18.37
CA ASN A 342 -1.06 -4.71 -19.01
C ASN A 342 -1.70 -5.70 -18.02
N SER A 343 -2.13 -5.19 -16.86
CA SER A 343 -2.81 -5.99 -15.84
C SER A 343 -4.26 -5.57 -15.65
N ALA A 344 -5.07 -6.50 -15.17
CA ALA A 344 -6.40 -6.26 -14.66
C ALA A 344 -6.60 -7.11 -13.40
N ASP A 345 -7.32 -6.58 -12.42
CA ASP A 345 -7.68 -7.28 -11.19
C ASP A 345 -9.05 -6.80 -10.73
N GLU A 346 -9.79 -7.67 -10.05
CA GLU A 346 -11.01 -7.31 -9.33
C GLU A 346 -10.79 -7.58 -7.85
N ILE A 347 -10.91 -6.52 -7.04
CA ILE A 347 -10.80 -6.61 -5.60
C ILE A 347 -12.19 -6.54 -4.99
N VAL A 348 -12.56 -7.59 -4.27
CA VAL A 348 -13.83 -7.68 -3.55
C VAL A 348 -13.56 -7.50 -2.07
N VAL A 349 -14.26 -6.57 -1.43
CA VAL A 349 -14.30 -6.45 0.03
C VAL A 349 -15.69 -6.83 0.50
N CYS A 350 -15.77 -7.87 1.31
CA CYS A 350 -17.03 -8.43 1.82
C CYS A 350 -16.89 -8.74 3.32
N PRO A 351 -18.00 -8.96 4.05
CA PRO A 351 -17.93 -9.27 5.46
C PRO A 351 -17.15 -10.56 5.67
N GLU A 352 -16.30 -10.58 6.70
CA GLU A 352 -15.67 -11.83 7.11
C GLU A 352 -16.76 -12.71 7.72
N ARG A 353 -17.35 -13.57 6.88
CA ARG A 353 -18.26 -14.60 7.35
C ARG A 353 -17.41 -15.64 8.07
N GLY A 354 -17.25 -15.44 9.38
CA GLY A 354 -17.06 -16.60 10.25
C GLY A 354 -18.13 -17.62 9.93
N ILE A 355 -17.82 -18.90 10.08
CA ILE A 355 -18.83 -19.97 9.94
C ILE A 355 -19.99 -19.62 10.89
N GLN A 356 -21.08 -19.09 10.34
CA GLN A 356 -22.33 -18.93 11.07
C GLN A 356 -23.15 -20.18 10.76
N LEU A 357 -23.27 -21.04 11.76
CA LEU A 357 -24.30 -22.06 11.78
C LEU A 357 -25.64 -21.33 11.81
N ASP A 358 -26.50 -21.57 10.81
CA ASP A 358 -27.88 -21.10 10.90
C ASP A 358 -28.62 -21.84 12.03
N ALA A 359 -29.85 -21.39 12.33
CA ALA A 359 -30.69 -22.02 13.36
C ALA A 359 -30.99 -23.51 13.09
N ASP A 360 -30.81 -23.97 11.85
CA ASP A 360 -31.00 -25.34 11.38
C ASP A 360 -29.66 -26.10 11.18
N LYS A 361 -28.53 -25.51 11.62
CA LYS A 361 -27.16 -26.05 11.56
C LYS A 361 -26.60 -26.28 10.15
N ASN A 362 -27.12 -25.61 9.11
CA ASN A 362 -26.53 -25.72 7.78
C ASN A 362 -25.28 -24.84 7.64
N ILE A 363 -24.22 -25.39 7.05
CA ILE A 363 -22.97 -24.67 6.73
C ILE A 363 -23.00 -24.27 5.26
N VAL A 364 -23.05 -22.97 4.95
CA VAL A 364 -22.90 -22.46 3.59
C VAL A 364 -21.41 -22.19 3.33
N VAL A 365 -20.76 -23.05 2.55
CA VAL A 365 -19.36 -22.90 2.13
C VAL A 365 -19.28 -22.13 0.82
N LEU A 366 -18.50 -21.05 0.78
CA LEU A 366 -18.20 -20.33 -0.47
C LEU A 366 -17.10 -21.04 -1.28
N PRO A 367 -17.12 -20.94 -2.62
CA PRO A 367 -16.08 -21.51 -3.49
C PRO A 367 -14.67 -21.08 -3.06
N ASN A 368 -13.72 -22.00 -3.11
CA ASN A 368 -12.27 -21.79 -2.86
C ASN A 368 -11.86 -21.48 -1.41
N SER A 369 -12.70 -21.82 -0.44
CA SER A 369 -12.34 -21.80 0.99
C SER A 369 -11.66 -23.11 1.40
N THR A 370 -10.50 -23.07 2.06
CA THR A 370 -10.02 -24.22 2.86
C THR A 370 -10.88 -24.28 4.12
N VAL A 371 -11.85 -25.19 4.15
CA VAL A 371 -12.75 -25.33 5.30
C VAL A 371 -12.14 -26.29 6.31
N LEU A 372 -11.69 -25.77 7.45
CA LEU A 372 -11.58 -26.55 8.67
C LEU A 372 -12.98 -26.63 9.26
N ILE A 373 -13.60 -27.80 9.22
CA ILE A 373 -14.87 -28.08 9.92
C ILE A 373 -14.51 -28.69 11.28
N PRO A 374 -14.45 -27.93 12.38
CA PRO A 374 -14.44 -28.51 13.71
C PRO A 374 -15.86 -28.99 14.02
N HIS A 375 -16.14 -30.29 13.81
CA HIS A 375 -17.38 -30.89 14.30
C HIS A 375 -17.11 -31.53 15.67
N VAL A 376 -17.78 -31.01 16.69
CA VAL A 376 -17.89 -31.70 17.99
C VAL A 376 -19.19 -32.48 17.94
N ILE A 377 -19.11 -33.81 17.94
CA ILE A 377 -20.29 -34.66 18.14
C ILE A 377 -20.44 -34.81 19.65
N THR A 378 -21.31 -34.02 20.29
CA THR A 378 -21.64 -34.23 21.70
C THR A 378 -22.53 -35.47 21.81
N ASN A 379 -21.94 -36.60 22.20
CA ASN A 379 -22.62 -37.85 22.48
C ASN A 379 -23.61 -37.63 23.66
N THR A 380 -24.91 -37.87 23.43
CA THR A 380 -25.95 -37.83 24.49
C THR A 380 -26.24 -39.19 25.12
N GLY A 381 -25.37 -40.20 24.92
CA GLY A 381 -25.34 -41.41 25.74
C GLY A 381 -25.84 -42.69 25.08
N LEU A 382 -25.57 -42.91 23.79
CA LEU A 382 -25.84 -44.21 23.15
C LEU A 382 -24.59 -44.71 22.39
N CYS A 383 -23.93 -45.75 22.94
CA CYS A 383 -22.90 -46.49 22.22
C CYS A 383 -23.53 -47.33 21.10
N GLY A 384 -23.12 -47.10 19.86
CA GLY A 384 -23.55 -47.89 18.69
C GLY A 384 -23.76 -47.12 17.39
N GLU A 385 -23.59 -45.80 17.38
CA GLU A 385 -23.78 -44.95 16.19
C GLU A 385 -22.66 -45.13 15.14
N ARG A 386 -23.02 -45.00 13.86
CA ARG A 386 -22.09 -45.12 12.72
C ARG A 386 -22.05 -43.79 11.98
N VAL A 387 -20.87 -43.35 11.55
CA VAL A 387 -20.77 -42.19 10.66
C VAL A 387 -20.56 -42.71 9.24
N LEU A 388 -21.54 -42.47 8.37
CA LEU A 388 -21.56 -42.92 6.99
C LEU A 388 -21.28 -41.73 6.06
N ILE A 389 -20.07 -41.67 5.51
CA ILE A 389 -19.70 -40.64 4.54
C ILE A 389 -19.91 -41.24 3.14
N ASN A 390 -21.01 -40.86 2.49
CA ASN A 390 -21.32 -41.28 1.13
C ASN A 390 -20.71 -40.32 0.11
N VAL A 391 -19.72 -40.80 -0.65
CA VAL A 391 -19.06 -40.02 -1.70
C VAL A 391 -19.59 -40.48 -3.06
N SER A 392 -20.42 -39.65 -3.69
CA SER A 392 -20.83 -39.80 -5.08
C SER A 392 -19.92 -38.95 -5.98
N THR A 393 -19.32 -39.55 -7.01
CA THR A 393 -18.57 -38.78 -8.02
C THR A 393 -19.44 -38.30 -9.18
N ASP A 394 -20.77 -38.31 -9.04
CA ASP A 394 -21.67 -37.72 -10.02
C ASP A 394 -21.68 -36.19 -9.87
N ASN A 395 -20.49 -35.59 -10.05
CA ASN A 395 -20.15 -34.20 -10.36
C ASN A 395 -20.85 -33.01 -9.67
N ILE A 396 -21.71 -33.18 -8.65
CA ILE A 396 -22.54 -32.04 -8.22
C ILE A 396 -22.52 -31.79 -6.70
N THR A 397 -22.36 -32.79 -5.85
CA THR A 397 -22.38 -32.57 -4.39
C THR A 397 -21.71 -33.71 -3.64
N TRP A 398 -20.94 -33.38 -2.60
CA TRP A 398 -20.54 -34.36 -1.59
C TRP A 398 -21.50 -34.26 -0.41
N SER A 399 -21.84 -35.36 0.25
CA SER A 399 -22.52 -35.31 1.54
C SER A 399 -21.88 -36.22 2.59
N ALA A 400 -21.91 -35.79 3.84
CA ALA A 400 -21.54 -36.61 4.98
C ALA A 400 -22.76 -36.80 5.87
N VAL A 401 -23.15 -38.05 6.13
CA VAL A 401 -24.34 -38.38 6.93
C VAL A 401 -23.90 -39.09 8.20
N ALA A 402 -24.16 -38.51 9.36
CA ALA A 402 -24.11 -39.28 10.60
C ALA A 402 -25.42 -40.08 10.70
N VAL A 403 -25.33 -41.37 11.04
CA VAL A 403 -26.50 -42.24 11.22
C VAL A 403 -26.49 -42.88 12.61
N ASP A 404 -27.67 -43.18 13.14
CA ASP A 404 -27.79 -43.95 14.38
C ASP A 404 -27.46 -45.44 14.15
N SER A 405 -27.57 -46.25 15.20
CA SER A 405 -27.32 -47.70 15.13
C SER A 405 -28.26 -48.47 14.20
N ASN A 406 -29.34 -47.85 13.73
CA ASN A 406 -30.32 -48.41 12.79
C ASN A 406 -30.16 -47.88 11.36
N ASP A 407 -29.03 -47.22 11.06
CA ASP A 407 -28.75 -46.54 9.79
C ASP A 407 -29.73 -45.37 9.50
N THR A 408 -30.36 -44.79 10.53
CA THR A 408 -31.24 -43.61 10.41
C THR A 408 -30.39 -42.33 10.41
N PRO A 409 -30.50 -41.43 9.42
CA PRO A 409 -29.78 -40.16 9.41
C PRO A 409 -30.09 -39.29 10.63
N ILE A 410 -29.07 -38.93 11.41
CA ILE A 410 -29.14 -38.02 12.56
C ILE A 410 -28.59 -36.63 12.23
N SER A 411 -27.72 -36.51 11.22
CA SER A 411 -27.32 -35.22 10.63
C SER A 411 -26.75 -35.42 9.22
N GLU A 412 -26.99 -34.49 8.31
CA GLU A 412 -26.38 -34.49 6.98
C GLU A 412 -25.68 -33.16 6.71
N ILE A 413 -24.47 -33.22 6.15
CA ILE A 413 -23.68 -32.07 5.74
C ILE A 413 -23.53 -32.12 4.24
N TYR A 414 -23.98 -31.09 3.54
CA TYR A 414 -23.75 -30.92 2.11
C TYR A 414 -22.47 -30.12 1.88
N ILE A 415 -21.54 -30.66 1.11
CA ILE A 415 -20.33 -29.97 0.67
C ILE A 415 -20.50 -29.74 -0.84
N PRO A 416 -20.66 -28.48 -1.30
CA PRO A 416 -20.73 -28.18 -2.72
C PRO A 416 -19.44 -28.65 -3.41
N ALA A 417 -19.51 -28.99 -4.70
CA ALA A 417 -18.33 -29.40 -5.46
C ALA A 417 -17.24 -28.31 -5.39
N LEU A 418 -16.20 -28.54 -4.59
CA LEU A 418 -15.06 -27.64 -4.46
C LEU A 418 -14.01 -27.98 -5.53
N SER A 419 -13.32 -26.96 -6.03
CA SER A 419 -12.14 -27.09 -6.90
C SER A 419 -10.88 -27.57 -6.16
N SER A 420 -10.96 -27.70 -4.82
CA SER A 420 -9.84 -28.09 -3.96
C SER A 420 -9.67 -29.60 -3.92
N LYS A 421 -8.44 -30.06 -4.17
CA LYS A 421 -8.05 -31.48 -4.29
C LYS A 421 -7.98 -32.25 -2.97
N GLU A 422 -8.14 -31.58 -1.82
CA GLU A 422 -8.02 -32.17 -0.48
C GLU A 422 -9.10 -31.61 0.45
N ILE A 423 -9.75 -32.49 1.22
CA ILE A 423 -10.74 -32.16 2.24
C ILE A 423 -10.20 -32.61 3.59
N PHE A 424 -10.20 -31.73 4.59
CA PHE A 424 -9.76 -32.03 5.95
C PHE A 424 -10.97 -32.11 6.89
N ILE A 425 -11.25 -33.31 7.42
CA ILE A 425 -12.30 -33.52 8.41
C ILE A 425 -11.65 -33.80 9.76
N LYS A 426 -11.92 -32.96 10.76
CA LYS A 426 -11.52 -33.19 12.15
C LYS A 426 -12.71 -33.74 12.94
N LEU A 427 -12.60 -35.00 13.35
CA LEU A 427 -13.58 -35.63 14.24
C LEU A 427 -13.04 -35.61 15.67
N THR A 428 -13.87 -35.14 16.60
CA THR A 428 -13.55 -35.17 18.04
C THR A 428 -14.63 -35.96 18.75
N VAL A 429 -14.24 -37.08 19.36
CA VAL A 429 -15.14 -37.90 20.19
C VAL A 429 -15.02 -37.41 21.63
N PRO A 430 -16.11 -36.93 22.26
CA PRO A 430 -16.08 -36.60 23.67
C PRO A 430 -15.91 -37.89 24.50
N ASP A 431 -15.29 -37.72 25.67
CA ASP A 431 -15.05 -38.79 26.62
C ASP A 431 -16.38 -39.46 27.03
N ALA A 432 -16.48 -40.79 26.88
CA ALA A 432 -17.73 -41.52 27.06
C ALA A 432 -18.15 -41.67 28.54
N GLY A 433 -17.25 -41.39 29.48
CA GLY A 433 -17.47 -41.66 30.89
C GLY A 433 -17.41 -43.16 31.19
N ASP A 434 -16.64 -43.52 32.23
CA ASP A 434 -16.43 -44.86 32.81
C ASP A 434 -16.85 -46.09 31.97
N GLY A 435 -15.90 -46.58 31.17
CA GLY A 435 -15.78 -48.01 30.84
C GLY A 435 -16.37 -48.48 29.51
N ASP A 436 -17.23 -47.69 28.86
CA ASP A 436 -17.78 -48.05 27.55
C ASP A 436 -16.92 -47.51 26.41
N ARG A 437 -16.25 -48.43 25.70
CA ARG A 437 -15.46 -48.11 24.49
C ARG A 437 -16.40 -47.68 23.39
N CYS A 438 -16.43 -46.39 23.08
CA CYS A 438 -17.15 -45.87 21.92
C CYS A 438 -16.33 -46.14 20.65
N ASN A 439 -16.69 -47.18 19.89
CA ASN A 439 -16.08 -47.44 18.59
C ASN A 439 -16.80 -46.60 17.53
N ILE A 440 -16.14 -45.57 16.99
CA ILE A 440 -16.64 -44.94 15.77
C ILE A 440 -16.19 -45.79 14.59
N LEU A 441 -17.15 -46.38 13.88
CA LEU A 441 -16.93 -46.90 12.55
C LEU A 441 -17.07 -45.77 11.55
N LEU A 442 -15.95 -45.39 10.94
CA LEU A 442 -15.93 -44.57 9.73
C LEU A 442 -16.04 -45.48 8.52
N ASN A 443 -17.13 -45.34 7.77
CA ASN A 443 -17.29 -45.99 6.49
C ASN A 443 -17.20 -44.94 5.38
N VAL A 444 -16.18 -45.08 4.54
CA VAL A 444 -15.98 -44.27 3.34
C VAL A 444 -16.13 -45.18 2.13
N SER A 445 -17.11 -44.87 1.28
CA SER A 445 -17.29 -45.51 -0.03
C SER A 445 -17.09 -44.46 -1.11
N ILE A 446 -16.22 -44.77 -2.07
CA ILE A 446 -16.01 -43.98 -3.30
C ILE A 446 -16.44 -44.88 -4.46
N ASN A 447 -17.49 -44.52 -5.18
CA ASN A 447 -17.95 -45.24 -6.38
C ASN A 447 -18.18 -46.75 -6.20
N GLY A 448 -18.66 -47.16 -5.03
CA GLY A 448 -18.93 -48.58 -4.73
C GLY A 448 -17.69 -49.47 -4.64
N LEU A 449 -16.48 -48.89 -4.54
CA LEU A 449 -15.23 -49.59 -4.27
C LEU A 449 -15.05 -49.88 -2.76
N PRO A 450 -14.24 -50.89 -2.38
CA PRO A 450 -14.28 -51.45 -1.04
C PRO A 450 -13.78 -50.48 0.04
N TRP A 451 -14.53 -50.52 1.14
CA TRP A 451 -14.47 -49.79 2.40
C TRP A 451 -13.06 -49.71 3.03
N VAL A 452 -12.71 -48.52 3.53
CA VAL A 452 -11.61 -48.34 4.48
C VAL A 452 -12.18 -48.35 5.89
N TYR A 453 -11.75 -49.31 6.72
CA TYR A 453 -12.15 -49.41 8.12
C TYR A 453 -11.11 -48.72 9.01
N ALA A 454 -11.56 -47.72 9.76
CA ALA A 454 -10.80 -47.19 10.88
C ALA A 454 -11.66 -47.33 12.15
N ALA A 455 -11.17 -48.10 13.11
CA ALA A 455 -11.73 -48.13 14.46
C ALA A 455 -10.91 -47.20 15.34
N LEU A 456 -11.57 -46.20 15.93
CA LEU A 456 -10.98 -45.29 16.90
C LEU A 456 -11.46 -45.72 18.29
N SER A 457 -10.55 -45.90 19.24
CA SER A 457 -10.87 -46.16 20.64
C SER A 457 -10.41 -44.97 21.50
N ASP A 458 -11.28 -44.54 22.41
CA ASP A 458 -11.09 -43.45 23.37
C ASP A 458 -10.84 -42.08 22.71
N THR A 459 -10.68 -41.01 23.51
CA THR A 459 -10.54 -39.61 23.05
C THR A 459 -9.47 -39.47 21.95
N ALA A 460 -9.91 -39.53 20.70
CA ALA A 460 -9.04 -39.52 19.53
C ALA A 460 -9.39 -38.33 18.65
N THR A 461 -8.36 -37.60 18.24
CA THR A 461 -8.45 -36.69 17.10
C THR A 461 -7.73 -37.35 15.94
N CYS A 462 -8.41 -37.54 14.83
CA CYS A 462 -7.79 -37.97 13.58
C CYS A 462 -7.95 -36.90 12.50
N MET A 463 -6.96 -36.83 11.62
CA MET A 463 -7.02 -36.11 10.36
C MET A 463 -7.22 -37.13 9.26
N ILE A 464 -8.23 -36.93 8.43
CA ILE A 464 -8.45 -37.77 7.24
C ILE A 464 -8.11 -36.93 6.03
N ILE A 465 -7.18 -37.43 5.20
CA ILE A 465 -6.77 -36.79 3.95
C ILE A 465 -7.28 -37.65 2.80
N PHE A 466 -8.04 -37.02 1.90
CA PHE A 466 -8.56 -37.63 0.68
C PHE A 466 -7.77 -37.14 -0.53
N HIS A 467 -7.31 -38.08 -1.37
CA HIS A 467 -6.65 -37.75 -2.62
C HIS A 467 -7.41 -38.33 -3.82
N GLU A 468 -8.13 -37.45 -4.51
CA GLU A 468 -9.10 -37.72 -5.59
C GLU A 468 -8.64 -38.77 -6.62
N TYR A 469 -7.40 -38.69 -7.10
CA TYR A 469 -6.91 -39.58 -8.16
C TYR A 469 -6.51 -40.99 -7.72
N SER A 470 -6.35 -41.22 -6.41
CA SER A 470 -5.79 -42.47 -5.91
C SER A 470 -6.83 -43.39 -5.27
N GLY A 471 -8.02 -42.87 -4.98
CA GLY A 471 -9.01 -43.57 -4.14
C GLY A 471 -8.48 -43.89 -2.73
N LEU A 472 -7.35 -43.31 -2.33
CA LEU A 472 -6.68 -43.58 -1.07
C LEU A 472 -7.16 -42.57 -0.02
N ALA A 473 -7.64 -43.08 1.10
CA ALA A 473 -7.86 -42.29 2.31
C ALA A 473 -6.73 -42.58 3.29
N VAL A 474 -6.06 -41.54 3.78
CA VAL A 474 -5.03 -41.65 4.82
C VAL A 474 -5.59 -41.10 6.12
N VAL A 475 -5.63 -41.93 7.16
CA VAL A 475 -6.04 -41.53 8.51
C VAL A 475 -4.80 -41.30 9.36
N ILE A 476 -4.59 -40.07 9.82
CA ILE A 476 -3.45 -39.67 10.63
C ILE A 476 -3.95 -39.34 12.04
N PRO A 477 -3.59 -40.12 13.08
CA PRO A 477 -3.90 -39.74 14.45
C PRO A 477 -3.09 -38.50 14.87
N ILE A 478 -3.76 -37.51 15.47
CA ILE A 478 -3.16 -36.24 15.90
C ILE A 478 -2.85 -36.25 17.42
N ALA A 479 -3.28 -37.28 18.15
CA ALA A 479 -2.98 -37.52 19.56
C ALA A 479 -2.91 -39.03 19.87
N SER A 480 -2.43 -39.40 21.06
CA SER A 480 -2.06 -40.76 21.52
C SER A 480 -3.21 -41.77 21.52
N ALA A 481 -3.60 -42.25 20.34
CA ALA A 481 -4.53 -43.36 20.13
C ALA A 481 -3.85 -44.48 19.31
N ILE A 482 -4.21 -45.73 19.60
CA ILE A 482 -3.82 -46.89 18.79
C ILE A 482 -4.78 -46.96 17.60
N VAL A 483 -4.29 -46.70 16.40
CA VAL A 483 -5.08 -46.86 15.16
C VAL A 483 -4.76 -48.22 14.54
N CYS A 484 -5.75 -49.10 14.47
CA CYS A 484 -5.64 -50.37 13.75
C CYS A 484 -6.25 -50.18 12.36
N VAL A 485 -5.41 -50.05 11.32
CA VAL A 485 -5.87 -49.93 9.92
C VAL A 485 -5.85 -51.32 9.29
N LEU A 486 -7.03 -51.88 9.01
CA LEU A 486 -7.15 -53.18 8.35
C LEU A 486 -7.55 -52.97 6.88
N VAL A 487 -6.58 -53.11 5.97
CA VAL A 487 -6.81 -52.98 4.53
C VAL A 487 -7.14 -54.36 3.95
N HIS A 488 -8.42 -54.62 3.68
CA HIS A 488 -8.83 -55.86 3.02
C HIS A 488 -8.70 -55.73 1.49
N ARG A 489 -7.69 -56.38 0.91
CA ARG A 489 -7.55 -56.47 -0.56
C ARG A 489 -8.24 -57.73 -1.08
N TYR A 490 -9.45 -57.59 -1.61
CA TYR A 490 -10.13 -58.72 -2.28
C TYR A 490 -9.54 -58.91 -3.68
N ARG A 491 -8.68 -59.94 -3.88
CA ARG A 491 -8.30 -60.39 -5.22
C ARG A 491 -9.47 -61.21 -5.79
N ARG A 492 -10.22 -60.67 -6.75
CA ARG A 492 -11.02 -61.51 -7.65
C ARG A 492 -10.06 -62.28 -8.56
N HIS A 493 -10.10 -63.60 -8.49
CA HIS A 493 -9.59 -64.46 -9.56
C HIS A 493 -10.68 -64.63 -10.62
N ARG A 494 -10.22 -64.51 -11.87
CA ARG A 494 -10.91 -64.49 -13.16
C ARG A 494 -11.56 -63.17 -13.55
#